data_AF-A0A3A8AUJ4-F1
#
_entry.id   AF-A0A3A8AUJ4-F1
#
_cell.length_a   1.000
_cell.length_b   1.000
_cell.length_c   1.000
_cell.angle_alpha   90.00
_cell.angle_beta   90.00
_cell.angle_gamma   90.00
#
_symmetry.space_group_name_H-M   'P 1'
#
loop_
_entity.id
_entity.type
_entity.pdbx_description
1 polymer ?
#
loop_
_entity_poly.entity_id
_entity_poly.type
_entity_poly.pdbx_seq_one_letter_code
_entity_poly.pdbx_strand_id
1 'polypeptide(L)'
;MISGDKWVDTDAVRNFEPLIRRLDAELEDETIAIVQVFHGHSDPDHGAVGTVEKRRDLTEKGKTVLSLLQSLRRLRYMIEIADARINAERLVNRRLHV
;
A
#
# COMPACT_ATOMS: atom_id res chain seq x y z
N MET A 1 -14.43 -32.31 2.31
CA MET A 1 -14.51 -31.77 0.94
C MET A 1 -15.33 -30.50 0.99
N ILE A 2 -14.68 -29.33 0.98
CA ILE A 2 -15.36 -28.04 0.85
C ILE A 2 -15.29 -27.68 -0.63
N SER A 3 -16.45 -27.76 -1.29
CA SER A 3 -16.64 -27.49 -2.70
C SER A 3 -16.42 -26.01 -3.03
N GLY A 4 -15.93 -25.72 -4.23
CA GLY A 4 -15.77 -24.37 -4.82
C GLY A 4 -17.05 -23.53 -4.72
N ASP A 5 -17.01 -22.21 -4.78
CA ASP A 5 -16.28 -21.36 -5.72
C ASP A 5 -16.17 -19.94 -5.10
N LYS A 6 -15.13 -19.17 -5.46
CA LYS A 6 -14.91 -17.74 -5.09
C LYS A 6 -14.85 -17.38 -3.59
N TRP A 7 -13.70 -17.60 -2.94
CA TRP A 7 -13.49 -17.12 -1.56
C TRP A 7 -12.76 -15.78 -1.47
N VAL A 8 -12.01 -15.42 -2.51
CA VAL A 8 -11.32 -14.13 -2.62
C VAL A 8 -11.62 -13.61 -4.01
N ASP A 9 -12.67 -12.82 -4.14
CA ASP A 9 -13.02 -12.24 -5.42
C ASP A 9 -12.00 -11.13 -5.72
N THR A 10 -11.13 -11.33 -6.71
CA THR A 10 -10.21 -10.29 -7.19
C THR A 10 -10.99 -9.05 -7.67
N ASP A 11 -12.29 -9.18 -7.96
CA ASP A 11 -13.18 -8.04 -8.23
C ASP A 11 -13.32 -7.11 -7.01
N ALA A 12 -13.15 -7.63 -5.77
CA ALA A 12 -13.10 -6.78 -4.58
C ALA A 12 -11.89 -5.82 -4.59
N VAL A 13 -10.75 -6.24 -5.14
CA VAL A 13 -9.58 -5.36 -5.34
C VAL A 13 -9.86 -4.32 -6.43
N ARG A 14 -10.56 -4.70 -7.50
CA ARG A 14 -10.97 -3.75 -8.56
C ARG A 14 -11.85 -2.62 -8.00
N ASN A 15 -12.65 -2.90 -6.97
CA ASN A 15 -13.49 -1.90 -6.31
C ASN A 15 -12.68 -0.90 -5.47
N PHE A 16 -11.45 -1.23 -5.06
CA PHE A 16 -10.60 -0.30 -4.30
C PHE A 16 -9.88 0.71 -5.19
N GLU A 17 -9.59 0.37 -6.45
CA GLU A 17 -8.83 1.24 -7.34
C GLU A 17 -9.47 2.64 -7.53
N PRO A 18 -10.79 2.78 -7.78
CA PRO A 18 -11.42 4.10 -7.86
C PRO A 18 -11.34 4.89 -6.55
N LEU A 19 -11.49 4.22 -5.40
CA LEU A 19 -11.41 4.85 -4.08
C LEU A 19 -9.99 5.33 -3.78
N ILE A 20 -8.99 4.50 -4.06
CA ILE A 20 -7.56 4.84 -3.92
C ILE A 20 -7.23 6.06 -4.80
N ARG A 21 -7.64 6.06 -6.07
CA ARG A 21 -7.42 7.21 -6.97
C ARG A 21 -8.09 8.49 -6.48
N ARG A 22 -9.31 8.39 -5.95
CA ARG A 22 -10.02 9.55 -5.42
C ARG A 22 -9.31 10.12 -4.19
N LEU A 23 -8.87 9.26 -3.28
CA LEU A 23 -8.13 9.66 -2.08
C LEU A 23 -6.73 10.15 -2.40
N ASP A 24 -6.07 9.63 -3.45
CA ASP A 24 -4.80 10.17 -3.95
C ASP A 24 -4.98 11.60 -4.46
N ALA A 25 -6.02 11.86 -5.27
CA ALA A 25 -6.31 13.21 -5.75
C ALA A 25 -6.64 14.16 -4.59
N GLU A 26 -7.45 13.70 -3.63
CA GLU A 26 -7.76 14.49 -2.44
C GLU A 26 -6.53 14.75 -1.56
N LEU A 27 -5.60 13.80 -1.47
CA LEU A 27 -4.34 14.00 -0.74
C LEU A 27 -3.47 15.07 -1.39
N GLU A 28 -3.44 15.15 -2.72
CA GLU A 28 -2.75 16.22 -3.43
C GLU A 28 -3.39 17.58 -3.15
N ASP A 29 -4.71 17.67 -3.17
CA ASP A 29 -5.45 18.91 -2.84
C ASP A 29 -5.21 19.37 -1.38
N GLU A 30 -5.04 18.42 -0.46
CA GLU A 30 -4.78 18.68 0.97
C GLU A 30 -3.29 18.85 1.31
N THR A 31 -2.41 18.81 0.31
CA THR A 31 -0.97 19.05 0.49
C THR A 31 -0.69 20.54 0.56
N ILE A 32 -0.23 21.01 1.72
CA ILE A 32 0.13 22.42 1.94
C ILE A 32 1.49 22.71 1.28
N ALA A 33 2.47 21.83 1.49
CA ALA A 33 3.80 21.95 0.93
C ALA A 33 4.49 20.59 0.82
N ILE A 34 5.49 20.49 -0.06
CA ILE A 34 6.43 19.37 -0.08
C ILE A 34 7.75 19.87 0.52
N VAL A 35 8.11 19.36 1.68
CA VAL A 35 9.33 19.72 2.40
C VAL A 35 10.38 18.61 2.27
N GLN A 36 11.65 19.00 2.24
CA GLN A 36 12.76 18.05 2.26
C GLN A 36 13.25 17.89 3.70
N VAL A 37 13.21 16.66 4.21
CA VAL A 37 13.65 16.31 5.55
C VAL A 37 14.95 15.54 5.44
N PHE A 38 16.01 16.07 6.04
CA PHE A 38 17.29 15.38 6.14
C PHE A 38 17.29 14.42 7.31
N HIS A 39 17.56 13.15 7.03
CA HIS A 39 17.75 12.09 7.99
C HIS A 39 19.20 11.67 7.98
N GLY A 40 19.97 12.18 8.93
CA GLY A 40 21.41 11.91 8.99
C GLY A 40 21.99 12.06 10.39
N HIS A 41 23.29 11.85 10.46
CA HIS A 41 24.11 12.05 11.65
C HIS A 41 25.41 12.72 11.26
N SER A 42 26.12 13.26 12.25
CA SER A 42 27.45 13.81 12.04
C SER A 42 28.49 12.69 12.10
N ASP A 43 29.19 12.49 11.01
CA ASP A 43 30.38 11.66 10.92
C ASP A 43 31.64 12.55 11.11
N PRO A 44 32.61 12.16 11.95
CA PRO A 44 33.80 12.98 12.21
C PRO A 44 34.68 13.24 10.98
N ASP A 45 34.72 12.29 10.04
CA ASP A 45 35.60 12.35 8.88
C ASP A 45 34.90 12.94 7.64
N HIS A 46 33.58 12.74 7.54
CA HIS A 46 32.78 13.08 6.37
C HIS A 46 31.75 14.20 6.62
N GLY A 47 31.62 14.69 7.86
CA GLY A 47 30.63 15.70 8.24
C GLY A 47 29.22 15.13 8.30
N ALA A 48 28.20 15.96 8.02
CA ALA A 48 26.81 15.50 8.07
C ALA A 48 26.50 14.52 6.92
N VAL A 49 26.28 13.25 7.26
CA VAL A 49 25.97 12.18 6.31
C VAL A 49 24.56 11.64 6.55
N GLY A 50 23.82 11.38 5.48
CA GLY A 50 22.43 10.95 5.59
C GLY A 50 21.69 10.93 4.26
N THR A 51 20.38 10.72 4.35
CA THR A 51 19.46 10.73 3.21
C THR A 51 18.47 11.89 3.31
N VAL A 52 17.97 12.33 2.17
CA VAL A 52 16.93 13.36 2.10
C VAL A 52 15.63 12.71 1.62
N GLU A 53 14.59 12.84 2.44
CA GLU A 53 13.25 12.36 2.12
C GLU A 53 12.32 13.55 1.77
N LYS A 54 11.51 13.39 0.73
CA LYS A 54 10.40 14.33 0.45
C LYS A 54 9.21 13.97 1.33
N ARG A 55 8.83 14.89 2.23
CA ARG A 55 7.65 14.74 3.08
C ARG A 55 6.58 15.75 2.65
N ARG A 56 5.32 15.30 2.61
CA ARG A 56 4.17 16.19 2.43
C ARG A 56 3.81 16.80 3.79
N ASP A 57 3.75 18.12 3.85
CA ASP A 57 3.04 18.82 4.91
C ASP A 57 1.56 18.88 4.53
N LEU A 58 0.69 18.47 5.46
CA LEU A 58 -0.70 18.16 5.19
C LEU A 58 -1.61 18.91 6.15
N THR A 59 -2.79 19.27 5.68
CA THR A 59 -3.90 19.67 6.57
C THR A 59 -4.28 18.51 7.51
N GLU A 60 -5.06 18.78 8.56
CA GLU A 60 -5.60 17.71 9.42
C GLU A 60 -6.48 16.72 8.64
N LYS A 61 -7.22 17.23 7.64
CA LYS A 61 -7.97 16.39 6.71
C LYS A 61 -7.03 15.54 5.85
N GLY A 62 -5.96 16.14 5.30
CA GLY A 62 -4.94 15.44 4.54
C GLY A 62 -4.26 14.31 5.34
N LYS A 63 -3.98 14.52 6.63
CA LYS A 63 -3.47 13.45 7.52
C LYS A 63 -4.43 12.28 7.63
N THR A 64 -5.73 12.56 7.76
CA THR A 64 -6.77 11.53 7.81
C THR A 64 -6.88 10.78 6.48
N VAL A 65 -6.88 11.50 5.36
CA VAL A 65 -6.89 10.93 4.00
C VAL A 65 -5.67 10.02 3.79
N LEU A 66 -4.47 10.47 4.18
CA LEU A 66 -3.25 9.67 4.10
C LEU A 66 -3.36 8.35 4.88
N SER A 67 -3.90 8.40 6.11
CA SER A 67 -4.09 7.21 6.95
C SER A 67 -5.06 6.21 6.32
N LEU A 68 -6.18 6.70 5.77
CA LEU A 68 -7.17 5.87 5.06
C LEU A 68 -6.57 5.25 3.79
N LEU A 69 -5.87 6.05 2.99
CA LEU A 69 -5.20 5.61 1.77
C LEU A 69 -4.17 4.50 2.05
N GLN A 70 -3.35 4.66 3.10
CA GLN A 70 -2.40 3.63 3.53
C GLN A 70 -3.10 2.35 3.99
N SER A 71 -4.24 2.47 4.66
CA SER A 71 -5.02 1.32 5.13
C SER A 71 -5.65 0.55 3.95
N LEU A 72 -6.22 1.27 2.97
CA LEU A 72 -6.76 0.66 1.75
C LEU A 72 -5.68 -0.03 0.91
N ARG A 73 -4.52 0.61 0.74
CA ARG A 73 -3.38 -0.01 0.03
C ARG A 73 -2.91 -1.28 0.73
N ARG A 74 -2.78 -1.27 2.06
CA ARG A 74 -2.44 -2.47 2.85
C ARG A 74 -3.47 -3.59 2.67
N LEU A 75 -4.76 -3.27 2.76
CA LEU A 75 -5.81 -4.25 2.57
C LEU A 75 -5.78 -4.86 1.16
N ARG A 76 -5.59 -4.03 0.13
CA ARG A 76 -5.40 -4.49 -1.26
C ARG A 76 -4.25 -5.50 -1.35
N TYR A 77 -3.07 -5.16 -0.82
CA TYR A 77 -1.92 -6.06 -0.86
C TYR A 77 -2.19 -7.38 -0.13
N MET A 78 -2.87 -7.35 1.02
CA MET A 78 -3.23 -8.58 1.74
C MET A 78 -4.13 -9.49 0.91
N ILE A 79 -5.10 -8.92 0.19
CA ILE A 79 -6.00 -9.68 -0.70
C ILE A 79 -5.22 -10.27 -1.88
N GLU A 80 -4.35 -9.49 -2.52
CA GLU A 80 -3.50 -9.96 -3.63
C GLU A 80 -2.58 -11.11 -3.18
N ILE A 81 -1.99 -11.02 -1.99
CA ILE A 81 -1.18 -12.09 -1.40
C ILE A 81 -2.04 -13.34 -1.13
N ALA A 82 -3.23 -13.17 -0.56
CA ALA A 82 -4.12 -14.29 -0.26
C ALA A 82 -4.55 -15.03 -1.54
N ASP A 83 -4.93 -14.30 -2.59
CA ASP A 83 -5.28 -14.86 -3.89
C ASP A 83 -4.10 -15.61 -4.52
N ALA A 84 -2.90 -15.03 -4.51
CA ALA A 84 -1.70 -15.69 -4.99
C ALA A 84 -1.41 -17.02 -4.26
N ARG A 85 -1.59 -17.06 -2.94
CA ARG A 85 -1.41 -18.28 -2.13
C ARG A 85 -2.44 -19.35 -2.48
N ILE A 86 -3.71 -18.98 -2.59
CA ILE A 86 -4.79 -19.91 -2.96
C ILE A 86 -4.54 -20.48 -4.37
N ASN A 87 -4.15 -19.63 -5.32
CA ASN A 87 -3.88 -20.06 -6.68
C ASN A 87 -2.65 -20.97 -6.78
N ALA A 88 -1.60 -20.70 -6.00
CA ALA A 88 -0.44 -21.59 -5.89
C ALA A 88 -0.82 -22.96 -5.32
N GLU A 89 -1.61 -23.00 -4.24
CA GLU A 89 -2.09 -24.25 -3.64
C GLU A 89 -2.91 -25.08 -4.63
N ARG A 90 -3.86 -24.44 -5.34
CA ARG A 90 -4.66 -25.10 -6.39
C ARG A 90 -3.82 -25.65 -7.53
N LEU A 91 -2.74 -24.98 -7.91
CA LEU A 91 -1.84 -25.46 -8.96
C LEU A 91 -1.07 -26.70 -8.50
N VAL A 92 -0.59 -26.69 -7.25
CA VAL A 92 0.13 -27.82 -6.66
C VAL A 92 -0.80 -29.03 -6.50
N ASN A 93 -2.00 -28.86 -5.94
CA ASN A 93 -2.96 -29.96 -5.75
C ASN A 93 -3.35 -30.60 -7.09
N ARG A 94 -3.60 -29.78 -8.12
CA ARG A 94 -3.85 -30.28 -9.49
C ARG A 94 -2.69 -31.09 -10.07
N ARG A 95 -1.44 -30.73 -9.78
CA ARG A 95 -0.25 -31.47 -10.23
C ARG A 95 -0.01 -32.76 -9.46
N LEU A 96 -0.43 -32.83 -8.20
CA LEU A 96 -0.25 -33.98 -7.32
C LEU A 96 -1.42 -34.98 -7.36
N HIS A 97 -2.47 -34.71 -8.14
CA HIS A 97 -3.71 -35.51 -8.20
C HIS A 97 -4.39 -35.71 -6.82
N VAL A 98 -4.29 -34.70 -5.95
CA VAL A 98 -4.97 -34.64 -4.65
C VAL A 98 -6.07 -33.60 -4.67
#